data_AF-A0A964EW54-F1
#
_entry.id   AF-A0A964EW54-F1
#
_cell.length_a   1.000
_cell.length_b   1.000
_cell.length_c   1.000
_cell.angle_alpha   90.00
_cell.angle_beta   90.00
_cell.angle_gamma   90.00
#
_symmetry.space_group_name_H-M   'P 1'
#
loop_
_entity.id
_entity.type
_entity.pdbx_description
1 polymer ?
#
loop_
_entity_poly.entity_id
_entity_poly.type
_entity_poly.pdbx_seq_one_letter_code
_entity_poly.pdbx_strand_id
1 'polypeptide(L)'
;MPPKPPPAYRSELDRLMAEEGVTPLGQPAPRPSRPQAPAAPRPSPPPAAARAPRSDLAEALHALEQARARIAALEPLTGALAAKEAELQRLRATLALREAEQIGLTEERDAARAEAEAARRRLDQATAARQDLQRQLDAVPAAASLAALLTGRDLRPAEHAEVLAGLAVDFPEALRDAIQVAPAAPLAQLLEERVALTCGDPSCAPGGGVVHVQVEPARCEVCGGSDIARAFQGLLDACRQSPATPLRLLIVGGSPSYRTQLDALARPHRGALRLDFIDGKAKQRVQRVRDRVRGADLVVIWGATIMDHATSAAVESAGGATLAVRERGITRMLAAVAAALERGGVR
;
A
#
# COMPACT_ATOMS: atom_id res chain seq x y z
N MET A 1 -21.49 0.47 -59.93
CA MET A 1 -20.53 -0.62 -59.74
C MET A 1 -19.14 -0.10 -60.09
N PRO A 2 -18.25 0.15 -59.11
CA PRO A 2 -16.90 0.61 -59.38
C PRO A 2 -15.98 -0.57 -59.79
N PRO A 3 -14.95 -0.32 -60.61
CA PRO A 3 -14.06 -1.37 -61.11
C PRO A 3 -13.14 -1.93 -60.02
N LYS A 4 -12.93 -3.25 -60.08
CA LYS A 4 -12.08 -4.03 -59.18
C LYS A 4 -10.60 -3.65 -59.39
N PRO A 5 -9.86 -3.21 -58.37
CA PRO A 5 -8.45 -2.85 -58.53
C PRO A 5 -7.59 -4.10 -58.77
N PRO A 6 -6.49 -3.97 -59.55
CA PRO A 6 -5.56 -5.07 -59.77
C PRO A 6 -4.75 -5.37 -58.50
N PRO A 7 -4.26 -6.62 -58.33
CA PRO A 7 -3.55 -7.03 -57.13
C PRO A 7 -2.17 -6.38 -57.05
N ALA A 8 -2.01 -5.43 -56.12
CA ALA A 8 -0.77 -4.68 -55.88
C ALA A 8 0.33 -5.45 -55.12
N TYR A 9 0.12 -6.74 -54.82
CA TYR A 9 0.96 -7.47 -53.86
C TYR A 9 2.23 -8.14 -54.41
N ARG A 10 2.49 -8.11 -55.73
CA ARG A 10 3.70 -8.73 -56.29
C ARG A 10 4.93 -7.83 -56.30
N SER A 11 4.77 -6.51 -56.44
CA SER A 11 5.91 -5.61 -56.62
C SER A 11 6.71 -5.31 -55.36
N GLU A 12 6.11 -5.40 -54.17
CA GLU A 12 6.83 -5.16 -52.90
C GLU A 12 7.67 -6.35 -52.47
N LEU A 13 7.15 -7.58 -52.65
CA LEU A 13 7.88 -8.79 -52.31
C LEU A 13 9.09 -8.99 -53.22
N ASP A 14 8.93 -8.75 -54.54
CA ASP A 14 10.03 -8.83 -55.50
C ASP A 14 11.12 -7.77 -55.22
N ARG A 15 10.74 -6.62 -54.67
CA ARG A 15 11.67 -5.55 -54.30
C ARG A 15 12.46 -5.89 -53.02
N LEU A 16 11.78 -6.41 -52.00
CA LEU A 16 12.44 -6.89 -50.77
C LEU A 16 13.39 -8.06 -51.06
N MET A 17 12.99 -8.99 -51.94
CA MET A 17 13.87 -10.09 -52.35
C MET A 17 15.11 -9.61 -53.14
N ALA A 18 15.00 -8.54 -53.92
CA ALA A 18 16.13 -7.95 -54.62
C ALA A 18 17.07 -7.18 -53.68
N GLU A 19 16.54 -6.49 -52.68
CA GLU A 19 17.34 -5.77 -51.65
C GLU A 19 18.15 -6.76 -50.79
N GLU A 20 17.63 -7.97 -50.54
CA GLU A 20 18.31 -9.06 -49.82
C GLU A 20 19.18 -9.96 -50.73
N GLY A 21 19.36 -9.63 -52.00
CA GLY A 21 20.20 -10.39 -52.94
C GLY A 21 19.69 -11.79 -53.28
N VAL A 22 18.41 -12.07 -53.02
CA VAL A 22 17.80 -13.39 -53.27
C VAL A 22 17.39 -13.48 -54.73
N THR A 23 18.19 -14.20 -55.52
CA THR A 23 17.88 -14.45 -56.94
C THR A 23 16.67 -15.41 -57.03
N PRO A 24 15.59 -15.07 -57.77
CA PRO A 24 14.42 -15.93 -57.84
C PRO A 24 14.76 -17.30 -58.44
N LEU A 25 14.39 -18.36 -57.72
CA LEU A 25 14.51 -19.76 -58.13
C LEU A 25 13.56 -20.04 -59.30
N GLY A 26 13.99 -19.74 -60.52
CA GLY A 26 13.11 -19.75 -61.68
C GLY A 26 13.79 -19.80 -63.02
N GLN A 27 14.89 -20.55 -63.16
CA GLN A 27 15.28 -21.07 -64.48
C GLN A 27 15.64 -22.56 -64.36
N PRO A 28 14.97 -23.45 -65.12
CA PRO A 28 15.37 -24.84 -65.20
C PRO A 28 16.78 -24.90 -65.79
N ALA A 29 17.73 -25.45 -65.02
CA ALA A 29 19.08 -25.67 -65.50
C ALA A 29 19.04 -26.51 -66.80
N PRO A 30 19.81 -26.15 -67.85
CA PRO A 30 19.90 -26.94 -69.05
C PRO A 30 20.37 -28.35 -68.71
N ARG A 31 19.66 -29.36 -69.23
CA ARG A 31 19.97 -30.78 -69.05
C ARG A 31 21.44 -31.02 -69.41
N PRO A 32 22.23 -31.74 -68.59
CA PRO A 32 23.57 -32.14 -68.96
C PRO A 32 23.49 -33.03 -70.21
N SER A 33 24.17 -32.60 -71.27
CA SER A 33 24.39 -33.40 -72.47
C SER A 33 25.09 -34.70 -72.10
N ARG A 34 24.47 -35.82 -72.53
CA ARG A 34 24.99 -37.19 -72.45
C ARG A 34 26.49 -37.23 -72.77
N PRO A 35 27.35 -37.80 -71.91
CA PRO A 35 28.74 -38.06 -72.29
C PRO A 35 28.74 -39.03 -73.48
N GLN A 36 29.39 -38.64 -74.57
CA GLN A 36 29.76 -39.58 -75.64
C GLN A 36 30.70 -40.63 -75.06
N ALA A 37 30.36 -41.90 -75.29
CA ALA A 37 31.23 -43.01 -74.96
C ALA A 37 32.57 -42.85 -75.70
N PRO A 38 33.72 -42.91 -75.01
CA PRO A 38 35.00 -42.95 -75.68
C PRO A 38 35.11 -44.25 -76.49
N ALA A 39 35.53 -44.10 -77.75
CA ALA A 39 35.78 -45.19 -78.68
C ALA A 39 36.79 -46.19 -78.10
N ALA A 40 36.54 -47.47 -78.33
CA ALA A 40 37.41 -48.57 -77.95
C ALA A 40 38.85 -48.37 -78.47
N PRO A 41 39.88 -48.43 -77.61
CA PRO A 41 41.26 -48.38 -78.06
C PRO A 41 41.63 -49.68 -78.80
N ARG A 42 42.28 -49.50 -79.95
CA ARG A 42 42.84 -50.60 -80.76
C ARG A 42 43.90 -51.37 -79.96
N PRO A 43 44.00 -52.70 -80.12
CA PRO A 43 45.04 -53.50 -79.47
C PRO A 43 46.42 -53.11 -80.02
N SER A 44 47.26 -52.52 -79.16
CA SER A 44 48.68 -52.31 -79.45
C SER A 44 49.45 -53.64 -79.37
N PRO A 45 50.49 -53.83 -80.20
CA PRO A 45 51.28 -55.05 -80.27
C PRO A 45 52.05 -55.33 -78.97
N PRO A 46 52.39 -56.61 -78.70
CA PRO A 46 53.04 -57.03 -77.47
C PRO A 46 54.41 -56.34 -77.29
N PRO A 47 54.70 -55.75 -76.12
CA PRO A 47 56.01 -55.20 -75.86
C PRO A 47 57.04 -56.33 -75.77
N ALA A 48 58.12 -56.16 -76.54
CA ALA A 48 59.29 -57.02 -76.49
C ALA A 48 59.87 -57.06 -75.06
N ALA A 49 60.28 -58.25 -74.64
CA ALA A 49 60.93 -58.50 -73.35
C ALA A 49 62.26 -57.74 -73.26
N ALA A 50 62.21 -56.51 -72.73
CA ALA A 50 63.39 -55.76 -72.34
C ALA A 50 63.98 -56.40 -71.08
N ARG A 51 65.21 -56.91 -71.19
CA ARG A 51 66.02 -57.33 -70.05
C ARG A 51 66.28 -56.11 -69.16
N ALA A 52 65.71 -56.12 -67.95
CA ALA A 52 66.01 -55.12 -66.93
C ALA A 52 67.52 -55.13 -66.59
N PRO A 53 68.24 -54.01 -66.76
CA PRO A 53 69.61 -53.90 -66.31
C PRO A 53 69.59 -53.81 -64.77
N ARG A 54 70.42 -54.62 -64.11
CA ARG A 54 70.53 -54.68 -62.64
C ARG A 54 71.01 -53.37 -61.99
N SER A 55 71.39 -52.34 -62.77
CA SER A 55 71.71 -50.99 -62.30
C SER A 55 70.47 -50.13 -61.98
N ASP A 56 69.32 -50.40 -62.60
CA ASP A 56 68.11 -49.56 -62.46
C ASP A 56 67.39 -49.77 -61.13
N LEU A 57 67.60 -50.92 -60.49
CA LEU A 57 66.94 -51.25 -59.23
C LEU A 57 67.46 -50.39 -58.06
N ALA A 58 68.75 -50.06 -58.04
CA ALA A 58 69.34 -49.24 -56.99
C ALA A 58 68.87 -47.78 -57.08
N GLU A 59 68.81 -47.21 -58.29
CA GLU A 59 68.26 -45.87 -58.50
C GLU A 59 66.75 -45.81 -58.20
N ALA A 60 66.00 -46.83 -58.59
CA ALA A 60 64.58 -46.94 -58.26
C ALA A 60 64.34 -46.99 -56.75
N LEU A 61 65.15 -47.75 -56.00
CA LEU A 61 65.07 -47.82 -54.54
C LEU A 61 65.39 -46.47 -53.89
N HIS A 62 66.44 -45.78 -54.35
CA HIS A 62 66.80 -44.45 -53.83
C HIS A 62 65.71 -43.40 -54.13
N ALA A 63 65.12 -43.41 -55.32
CA ALA A 63 63.99 -42.54 -55.66
C ALA A 63 62.76 -42.82 -54.77
N LEU A 64 62.53 -44.09 -54.43
CA LEU A 64 61.45 -44.50 -53.53
C LEU A 64 61.69 -44.05 -52.09
N GLU A 65 62.94 -44.11 -51.61
CA GLU A 65 63.34 -43.56 -50.30
C GLU A 65 63.18 -42.04 -50.24
N GLN A 66 63.60 -41.31 -51.29
CA GLN A 66 63.38 -39.87 -51.38
C GLN A 66 61.88 -39.51 -51.44
N ALA A 67 61.08 -40.27 -52.19
CA ALA A 67 59.63 -40.09 -52.23
C ALA A 67 59.00 -40.35 -50.85
N ARG A 68 59.43 -41.40 -50.14
CA ARG A 68 59.01 -41.66 -48.75
C ARG A 68 59.38 -40.52 -47.81
N ALA A 69 60.60 -39.97 -47.92
CA ALA A 69 61.03 -38.84 -47.12
C ALA A 69 60.17 -37.58 -47.40
N ARG A 70 59.81 -37.33 -48.66
CA ARG A 70 58.90 -36.23 -49.03
C ARG A 70 57.48 -36.44 -48.50
N ILE A 71 56.95 -37.65 -48.58
CA ILE A 71 55.64 -38.00 -48.00
C ILE A 71 55.67 -37.79 -46.48
N ALA A 72 56.72 -38.26 -45.80
CA ALA A 72 56.90 -38.05 -44.36
C ALA A 72 57.01 -36.55 -44.01
N ALA A 73 57.62 -35.72 -44.86
CA ALA A 73 57.69 -34.27 -44.65
C ALA A 73 56.35 -33.53 -44.87
N LEU A 74 55.39 -34.12 -45.61
CA LEU A 74 54.05 -33.56 -45.82
C LEU A 74 53.07 -33.92 -44.69
N GLU A 75 53.31 -35.02 -43.97
CA GLU A 75 52.49 -35.48 -42.85
C GLU A 75 52.26 -34.42 -41.74
N PRO A 76 53.24 -33.60 -41.32
CA PRO A 76 52.96 -32.50 -40.37
C PRO A 76 52.07 -31.40 -40.97
N LEU A 77 52.12 -31.17 -42.29
CA LEU A 77 51.29 -30.17 -42.96
C LEU A 77 49.83 -30.63 -43.08
N THR A 78 49.58 -31.91 -43.36
CA THR A 78 48.22 -32.46 -43.37
C THR A 78 47.61 -32.42 -41.97
N GLY A 79 48.39 -32.72 -40.93
CA GLY A 79 47.98 -32.54 -39.53
C GLY A 79 47.65 -31.08 -39.19
N ALA A 80 48.48 -30.13 -39.62
CA ALA A 80 48.23 -28.71 -39.41
C ALA A 80 46.98 -28.19 -40.15
N LEU A 81 46.74 -28.66 -41.38
CA LEU A 81 45.54 -28.33 -42.14
C LEU A 81 44.28 -28.87 -41.43
N ALA A 82 44.29 -30.13 -41.02
CA ALA A 82 43.17 -30.73 -40.27
C ALA A 82 42.89 -29.99 -38.95
N ALA A 83 43.93 -29.55 -38.23
CA ALA A 83 43.78 -28.75 -37.03
C ALA A 83 43.14 -27.37 -37.32
N LYS A 84 43.51 -26.74 -38.43
CA LYS A 84 42.92 -25.45 -38.87
C LYS A 84 41.48 -25.60 -39.35
N GLU A 85 41.15 -26.69 -40.04
CA GLU A 85 39.77 -27.01 -40.41
C GLU A 85 38.90 -27.23 -39.16
N ALA A 86 39.41 -27.96 -38.16
CA ALA A 86 38.72 -28.14 -36.88
C ALA A 86 38.56 -26.82 -36.09
N GLU A 87 39.55 -25.92 -36.14
CA GLU A 87 39.45 -24.58 -35.57
C GLU A 87 38.37 -23.73 -36.28
N LEU A 88 38.36 -23.75 -37.61
CA LEU A 88 37.40 -23.01 -38.42
C LEU A 88 35.96 -23.55 -38.25
N GLN A 89 35.80 -24.86 -38.11
CA GLN A 89 34.50 -25.46 -37.75
C GLN A 89 34.02 -25.02 -36.36
N ARG A 90 34.92 -24.97 -35.37
CA ARG A 90 34.59 -24.44 -34.03
C ARG A 90 34.17 -22.97 -34.08
N LEU A 91 34.90 -22.13 -34.83
CA LEU A 91 34.56 -20.72 -34.98
C LEU A 91 33.20 -20.51 -35.68
N ARG A 92 32.91 -21.30 -36.72
CA ARG A 92 31.59 -21.28 -37.39
C ARG A 92 30.46 -21.68 -36.44
N ALA A 93 30.67 -22.71 -35.63
CA ALA A 93 29.68 -23.12 -34.63
C ALA A 93 29.44 -22.02 -33.58
N THR A 94 30.51 -21.37 -33.10
CA THR A 94 30.40 -20.23 -32.18
C THR A 94 29.68 -19.04 -32.81
N LEU A 95 29.98 -18.71 -34.06
CA LEU A 95 29.32 -17.62 -34.79
C LEU A 95 27.81 -17.89 -34.92
N ALA A 96 27.43 -19.11 -35.34
CA ALA A 96 26.03 -19.50 -35.46
C ALA A 96 25.27 -19.42 -34.12
N LEU A 97 25.91 -19.80 -33.00
CA LEU A 97 25.32 -19.64 -31.66
C LEU A 97 25.12 -18.16 -31.29
N ARG A 98 26.08 -17.29 -31.63
CA ARG A 98 25.97 -15.85 -31.37
C ARG A 98 24.92 -15.18 -32.24
N GLU A 99 24.79 -15.59 -33.49
CA GLU A 99 23.72 -15.11 -34.38
C GLU A 99 22.35 -15.50 -33.85
N ALA A 100 22.18 -16.75 -33.39
CA ALA A 100 20.94 -17.20 -32.76
C ALA A 100 20.62 -16.43 -31.46
N GLU A 101 21.64 -16.17 -30.63
CA GLU A 101 21.49 -15.35 -29.41
C GLU A 101 21.08 -13.91 -29.76
N GLN A 102 21.69 -13.31 -30.78
CA GLN A 102 21.37 -11.96 -31.22
C GLN A 102 19.94 -11.84 -31.79
N ILE A 103 19.48 -12.86 -32.52
CA ILE A 103 18.09 -12.95 -32.99
C ILE A 103 17.14 -13.00 -31.79
N GLY A 104 17.40 -13.87 -30.81
CA GLY A 104 16.57 -13.98 -29.60
C GLY A 104 16.49 -12.67 -28.81
N LEU A 105 17.62 -11.98 -28.60
CA LEU A 105 17.65 -10.67 -27.93
C LEU A 105 16.89 -9.58 -28.72
N THR A 106 16.89 -9.66 -30.05
CA THR A 106 16.15 -8.72 -30.89
C THR A 106 14.64 -8.95 -30.77
N GLU A 107 14.21 -10.21 -30.80
CA GLU A 107 12.80 -10.59 -30.58
C GLU A 107 12.31 -10.18 -29.18
N GLU A 108 13.09 -10.42 -28.14
CA GLU A 108 12.77 -9.99 -26.77
C GLU A 108 12.64 -8.46 -26.65
N ARG A 109 13.58 -7.72 -27.25
CA ARG A 109 13.55 -6.25 -27.26
C ARG A 109 12.30 -5.73 -27.99
N ASP A 110 11.96 -6.32 -29.12
CA ASP A 110 10.82 -5.88 -29.93
C ASP A 110 9.49 -6.22 -29.23
N ALA A 111 9.41 -7.37 -28.55
CA ALA A 111 8.28 -7.72 -27.68
C ALA A 111 8.13 -6.73 -26.52
N ALA A 112 9.22 -6.41 -25.81
CA ALA A 112 9.21 -5.44 -24.72
C ALA A 112 8.80 -4.03 -25.19
N ARG A 113 9.22 -3.62 -26.40
CA ARG A 113 8.81 -2.37 -27.02
C ARG A 113 7.31 -2.35 -27.32
N ALA A 114 6.77 -3.44 -27.88
CA ALA A 114 5.34 -3.56 -28.15
C ALA A 114 4.49 -3.51 -26.87
N GLU A 115 4.95 -4.14 -25.79
CA GLU A 115 4.33 -4.07 -24.47
C GLU A 115 4.35 -2.65 -23.89
N ALA A 116 5.49 -1.96 -23.97
CA ALA A 116 5.63 -0.58 -23.50
C ALA A 116 4.70 0.38 -24.26
N GLU A 117 4.60 0.24 -25.57
CA GLU A 117 3.67 1.02 -26.40
C GLU A 117 2.21 0.72 -26.05
N ALA A 118 1.86 -0.53 -25.78
CA ALA A 118 0.52 -0.90 -25.33
C ALA A 118 0.19 -0.31 -23.94
N ALA A 119 1.14 -0.33 -23.01
CA ALA A 119 0.98 0.28 -21.69
C ALA A 119 0.80 1.81 -21.79
N ARG A 120 1.55 2.47 -22.68
CA ARG A 120 1.40 3.91 -22.92
C ARG A 120 0.00 4.25 -23.44
N ARG A 121 -0.51 3.49 -24.41
CA ARG A 121 -1.89 3.66 -24.91
C ARG A 121 -2.95 3.53 -23.81
N ARG A 122 -2.80 2.56 -22.89
CA ARG A 122 -3.72 2.41 -21.75
C ARG A 122 -3.66 3.60 -20.79
N LEU A 123 -2.47 4.14 -20.52
CA LEU A 123 -2.31 5.32 -19.68
C LEU A 123 -2.94 6.56 -20.31
N ASP A 124 -2.75 6.75 -21.62
CA ASP A 124 -3.34 7.88 -22.35
C ASP A 124 -4.88 7.78 -22.34
N GLN A 125 -5.44 6.57 -22.55
CA GLN A 125 -6.88 6.30 -22.44
C GLN A 125 -7.43 6.58 -21.03
N ALA A 126 -6.74 6.12 -19.98
CA ALA A 126 -7.15 6.37 -18.60
C ALA A 126 -7.10 7.87 -18.25
N THR A 127 -6.09 8.58 -18.77
CA THR A 127 -5.95 10.03 -18.59
C THR A 127 -7.10 10.78 -19.26
N ALA A 128 -7.44 10.40 -20.50
CA ALA A 128 -8.58 10.96 -21.22
C ALA A 128 -9.90 10.69 -20.47
N ALA A 129 -10.14 9.45 -20.03
CA ALA A 129 -11.33 9.10 -19.26
C ALA A 129 -11.46 9.90 -17.95
N ARG A 130 -10.34 10.15 -17.25
CA ARG A 130 -10.31 10.99 -16.05
C ARG A 130 -10.65 12.45 -16.37
N GLN A 131 -10.10 12.98 -17.47
CA GLN A 131 -10.41 14.34 -17.92
C GLN A 131 -11.89 14.48 -18.32
N ASP A 132 -12.46 13.45 -18.96
CA ASP A 132 -13.88 13.42 -19.30
C ASP A 132 -14.76 13.42 -18.05
N LEU A 133 -14.42 12.60 -17.06
CA LEU A 133 -15.13 12.58 -15.78
C LEU A 133 -15.01 13.92 -15.04
N GLN A 134 -13.82 14.54 -15.04
CA GLN A 134 -13.64 15.86 -14.45
C GLN A 134 -14.49 16.91 -15.18
N ARG A 135 -14.51 16.91 -16.52
CA ARG A 135 -15.38 17.80 -17.30
C ARG A 135 -16.86 17.58 -16.99
N GLN A 136 -17.29 16.32 -16.79
CA GLN A 136 -18.65 16.02 -16.37
C GLN A 136 -18.95 16.57 -14.98
N LEU A 137 -18.01 16.44 -14.03
CA LEU A 137 -18.14 17.00 -12.68
C LEU A 137 -18.18 18.53 -12.70
N ASP A 138 -17.31 19.17 -13.48
CA ASP A 138 -17.26 20.63 -13.62
C ASP A 138 -18.48 21.18 -14.38
N ALA A 139 -19.10 20.37 -15.24
CA ALA A 139 -20.33 20.72 -15.95
C ALA A 139 -21.60 20.56 -15.08
N VAL A 140 -21.52 19.89 -13.92
CA VAL A 140 -22.61 19.93 -12.95
C VAL A 140 -22.70 21.36 -12.44
N PRO A 141 -23.80 22.10 -12.73
CA PRO A 141 -23.93 23.47 -12.26
C PRO A 141 -23.81 23.45 -10.74
N ALA A 142 -22.91 24.29 -10.21
CA ALA A 142 -22.76 24.44 -8.77
C ALA A 142 -24.14 24.75 -8.19
N ALA A 143 -24.68 23.81 -7.40
CA ALA A 143 -25.96 24.02 -6.74
C ALA A 143 -25.86 25.33 -5.96
N ALA A 144 -26.77 26.26 -6.21
CA ALA A 144 -26.81 27.51 -5.47
C ALA A 144 -26.91 27.16 -3.99
N SER A 145 -26.04 27.74 -3.16
CA SER A 145 -26.11 27.51 -1.72
C SER A 145 -27.47 27.97 -1.20
N LEU A 146 -27.94 27.37 -0.10
CA LEU A 146 -29.19 27.79 0.53
C LEU A 146 -29.17 29.30 0.85
N ALA A 147 -28.03 29.82 1.30
CA ALA A 147 -27.83 31.26 1.50
C ALA A 147 -27.98 32.07 0.21
N ALA A 148 -27.47 31.59 -0.93
CA ALA A 148 -27.63 32.24 -2.23
C ALA A 148 -29.10 32.23 -2.70
N LEU A 149 -29.82 31.12 -2.49
CA LEU A 149 -31.24 31.01 -2.81
C LEU A 149 -32.10 31.96 -1.96
N LEU A 150 -31.82 32.07 -0.66
CA LEU A 150 -32.50 33.00 0.24
C LEU A 150 -32.18 34.47 -0.12
N THR A 151 -30.92 34.77 -0.42
CA THR A 151 -30.51 36.12 -0.88
C THR A 151 -31.16 36.49 -2.21
N GLY A 152 -31.33 35.53 -3.13
CA GLY A 152 -32.07 35.73 -4.38
C GLY A 152 -33.56 36.04 -4.21
N ARG A 153 -34.11 35.80 -3.00
CA ARG A 153 -35.45 36.23 -2.58
C ARG A 153 -35.46 37.56 -1.81
N ASP A 154 -34.35 38.29 -1.84
CA ASP A 154 -34.16 39.57 -1.15
C ASP A 154 -34.22 39.47 0.39
N LEU A 155 -33.87 38.29 0.93
CA LEU A 155 -33.77 38.08 2.38
C LEU A 155 -32.38 38.45 2.89
N ARG A 156 -32.34 39.21 3.99
CA ARG A 156 -31.12 39.62 4.68
C ARG A 156 -30.55 38.48 5.53
N PRO A 157 -29.23 38.44 5.81
CA PRO A 157 -28.62 37.37 6.60
C PRO A 157 -29.26 37.14 7.98
N ALA A 158 -29.77 38.19 8.64
CA ALA A 158 -30.48 38.06 9.91
C ALA A 158 -31.83 37.32 9.78
N GLU A 159 -32.50 37.46 8.63
CA GLU A 159 -33.81 36.84 8.34
C GLU A 159 -33.64 35.39 7.88
N HIS A 160 -32.43 34.98 7.44
CA HIS A 160 -32.16 33.60 7.02
C HIS A 160 -32.43 32.62 8.15
N ALA A 161 -32.00 32.93 9.38
CA ALA A 161 -32.23 32.07 10.54
C ALA A 161 -33.71 31.93 10.88
N GLU A 162 -34.48 33.01 10.79
CA GLU A 162 -35.93 33.02 11.07
C GLU A 162 -36.70 32.18 10.04
N VAL A 163 -36.36 32.31 8.75
CA VAL A 163 -36.98 31.51 7.69
C VAL A 163 -36.64 30.04 7.84
N LEU A 164 -35.39 29.69 8.14
CA LEU A 164 -35.00 28.29 8.36
C LEU A 164 -35.68 27.69 9.59
N ALA A 165 -35.79 28.45 10.68
CA ALA A 165 -36.51 28.03 11.87
C ALA A 165 -38.00 27.80 11.57
N GLY A 166 -38.66 28.73 10.86
CA GLY A 166 -40.05 28.59 10.44
C GLY A 166 -40.28 27.37 9.55
N LEU A 167 -39.44 27.17 8.53
CA LEU A 167 -39.53 25.99 7.65
C LEU A 167 -39.31 24.68 8.41
N ALA A 168 -38.38 24.65 9.36
CA ALA A 168 -38.12 23.46 10.18
C ALA A 168 -39.31 23.12 11.10
N VAL A 169 -40.09 24.11 11.55
CA VAL A 169 -41.27 23.91 12.39
C VAL A 169 -42.49 23.52 11.54
N ASP A 170 -42.79 24.29 10.50
CA ASP A 170 -44.03 24.17 9.74
C ASP A 170 -43.96 23.11 8.62
N PHE A 171 -42.76 22.85 8.08
CA PHE A 171 -42.55 21.97 6.93
C PHE A 171 -41.30 21.05 7.06
N PRO A 172 -41.13 20.31 8.17
CA PRO A 172 -39.90 19.57 8.46
C PRO A 172 -39.53 18.53 7.40
N GLU A 173 -40.51 17.75 6.93
CA GLU A 173 -40.28 16.69 5.93
C GLU A 173 -39.90 17.28 4.57
N ALA A 174 -40.63 18.31 4.12
CA ALA A 174 -40.34 18.97 2.85
C ALA A 174 -38.98 19.69 2.88
N LEU A 175 -38.63 20.33 4.00
CA LEU A 175 -37.31 20.93 4.18
C LEU A 175 -36.21 19.88 4.13
N ARG A 176 -36.36 18.76 4.85
CA ARG A 176 -35.39 17.67 4.88
C ARG A 176 -35.15 17.08 3.49
N ASP A 177 -36.23 16.82 2.75
CA ASP A 177 -36.15 16.20 1.42
C ASP A 177 -35.62 17.19 0.36
N ALA A 178 -35.79 18.50 0.58
CA ALA A 178 -35.28 19.55 -0.30
C ALA A 178 -33.80 19.92 -0.06
N ILE A 179 -33.27 19.71 1.16
CA ILE A 179 -31.86 19.99 1.46
C ILE A 179 -30.97 18.93 0.82
N GLN A 180 -30.28 19.31 -0.23
CA GLN A 180 -29.18 18.52 -0.80
C GLN A 180 -27.84 19.09 -0.31
N VAL A 181 -27.01 18.22 0.25
CA VAL A 181 -25.72 18.61 0.81
C VAL A 181 -24.62 18.25 -0.18
N ALA A 182 -24.06 19.26 -0.85
CA ALA A 182 -22.95 19.09 -1.78
C ALA A 182 -21.93 20.25 -1.61
N PRO A 183 -20.68 19.97 -1.19
CA PRO A 183 -20.15 18.68 -0.73
C PRO A 183 -20.64 18.29 0.68
N ALA A 184 -20.79 16.98 0.95
CA ALA A 184 -21.26 16.48 2.24
C ALA A 184 -20.23 16.63 3.38
N ALA A 185 -18.93 16.62 3.07
CA ALA A 185 -17.87 16.58 4.07
C ALA A 185 -17.85 17.78 5.04
N PRO A 186 -17.96 19.05 4.58
CA PRO A 186 -17.96 20.19 5.49
C PRO A 186 -19.16 20.19 6.45
N LEU A 187 -20.34 19.75 5.99
CA LEU A 187 -21.50 19.66 6.89
C LEU A 187 -21.34 18.51 7.88
N ALA A 188 -20.84 17.35 7.47
CA ALA A 188 -20.57 16.24 8.38
C ALA A 188 -19.61 16.67 9.50
N GLN A 189 -18.51 17.35 9.13
CA GLN A 189 -17.57 17.91 10.10
C GLN A 189 -18.25 18.95 11.01
N LEU A 190 -19.07 19.84 10.46
CA LEU A 190 -19.79 20.83 11.26
C LEU A 190 -20.75 20.16 12.25
N LEU A 191 -21.44 19.09 11.84
CA LEU A 191 -22.33 18.32 12.73
C LEU A 191 -21.54 17.63 13.84
N GLU A 192 -20.41 16.99 13.53
CA GLU A 192 -19.54 16.36 14.52
C GLU A 192 -18.95 17.36 15.53
N GLU A 193 -18.63 18.58 15.08
CA GLU A 193 -18.05 19.62 15.95
C GLU A 193 -19.10 20.41 16.74
N ARG A 194 -20.30 20.59 16.18
CA ARG A 194 -21.30 21.54 16.67
C ARG A 194 -22.61 20.91 17.12
N VAL A 195 -22.81 19.62 16.96
CA VAL A 195 -23.99 18.92 17.46
C VAL A 195 -23.54 17.82 18.40
N ALA A 196 -24.14 17.79 19.58
CA ALA A 196 -23.92 16.71 20.54
C ALA A 196 -25.24 16.03 20.90
N LEU A 197 -25.23 14.71 20.88
CA LEU A 197 -26.36 13.89 21.32
C LEU A 197 -26.23 13.64 22.83
N THR A 198 -27.16 14.18 23.61
CA THR A 198 -27.09 14.14 25.08
C THR A 198 -28.35 13.58 25.70
N CYS A 199 -28.26 12.94 26.86
CA CYS A 199 -29.43 12.34 27.53
C CYS A 199 -30.30 13.35 28.31
N GLY A 200 -29.96 14.65 28.28
CA GLY A 200 -30.62 15.69 29.08
C GLY A 200 -30.12 15.80 30.53
N ASP A 201 -29.21 14.93 30.97
CA ASP A 201 -28.56 15.09 32.26
C ASP A 201 -27.58 16.29 32.23
N PRO A 202 -27.59 17.19 33.24
CA PRO A 202 -26.68 18.34 33.28
C PRO A 202 -25.20 17.98 33.16
N SER A 203 -24.75 16.82 33.66
CA SER A 203 -23.35 16.41 33.53
C SER A 203 -22.99 15.89 32.13
N CYS A 204 -23.99 15.71 31.27
CA CYS A 204 -23.79 15.37 29.86
C CYS A 204 -23.96 16.60 28.94
N ALA A 205 -24.20 17.79 29.48
CA ALA A 205 -24.28 19.00 28.67
C ALA A 205 -22.87 19.42 28.21
N PRO A 206 -22.57 19.48 26.90
CA PRO A 206 -21.34 20.11 26.41
C PRO A 206 -21.27 21.60 26.76
N GLY A 207 -20.08 22.17 26.58
CA GLY A 207 -19.84 23.60 26.73
C GLY A 207 -20.55 24.46 25.67
N GLY A 208 -20.45 25.78 25.84
CA GLY A 208 -21.10 26.74 24.93
C GLY A 208 -20.65 26.62 23.47
N GLY A 209 -21.57 26.92 22.55
CA GLY A 209 -21.31 26.90 21.11
C GLY A 209 -21.52 25.54 20.43
N VAL A 210 -22.16 24.59 21.13
CA VAL A 210 -22.62 23.29 20.63
C VAL A 210 -24.15 23.24 20.75
N VAL A 211 -24.83 22.71 19.74
CA VAL A 211 -26.26 22.44 19.72
C VAL A 211 -26.51 21.11 20.41
N HIS A 212 -27.38 21.13 21.42
CA HIS A 212 -27.73 19.95 22.20
C HIS A 212 -28.98 19.30 21.63
N VAL A 213 -28.87 18.06 21.18
CA VAL A 213 -30.03 17.25 20.82
C VAL A 213 -30.27 16.25 21.94
N GLN A 214 -31.40 16.39 22.63
CA GLN A 214 -31.78 15.44 23.66
C GLN A 214 -32.19 14.11 23.00
N VAL A 215 -31.51 13.03 23.40
CA VAL A 215 -31.73 11.67 22.91
C VAL A 215 -31.93 10.71 24.08
N GLU A 216 -32.38 9.49 23.76
CA GLU A 216 -32.42 8.40 24.74
C GLU A 216 -31.02 8.13 25.35
N PRO A 217 -30.91 7.77 26.65
CA PRO A 217 -29.63 7.58 27.31
C PRO A 217 -28.64 6.68 26.55
N ALA A 218 -29.10 5.59 25.94
CA ALA A 218 -28.24 4.66 25.19
C ALA A 218 -27.54 5.30 23.97
N ARG A 219 -28.08 6.41 23.44
CA ARG A 219 -27.54 7.16 22.30
C ARG A 219 -26.71 8.37 22.71
N CYS A 220 -26.57 8.64 24.01
CA CYS A 220 -25.80 9.76 24.50
C CYS A 220 -24.32 9.58 24.16
N GLU A 221 -23.73 10.52 23.43
CA GLU A 221 -22.32 10.48 23.04
C GLU A 221 -21.37 10.66 24.23
N VAL A 222 -21.87 11.26 25.32
CA VAL A 222 -21.09 11.51 26.52
C VAL A 222 -21.06 10.30 27.46
N CYS A 223 -22.23 9.72 27.78
CA CYS A 223 -22.31 8.65 28.76
C CYS A 223 -22.68 7.27 28.19
N GLY A 224 -23.19 7.18 26.96
CA GLY A 224 -23.68 5.93 26.36
C GLY A 224 -24.74 5.22 27.21
N GLY A 225 -25.45 5.96 28.06
CA GLY A 225 -26.44 5.43 29.00
C GLY A 225 -25.85 4.85 30.29
N SER A 226 -24.54 4.93 30.49
CA SER A 226 -23.86 4.44 31.69
C SER A 226 -23.79 5.51 32.77
N ASP A 227 -24.40 5.23 33.93
CA ASP A 227 -24.31 6.09 35.12
C ASP A 227 -22.86 6.26 35.59
N ILE A 228 -22.01 5.25 35.39
CA ILE A 228 -20.59 5.29 35.75
C ILE A 228 -19.85 6.26 34.84
N ALA A 229 -20.07 6.16 33.52
CA ALA A 229 -19.45 7.07 32.56
C ALA A 229 -19.91 8.51 32.79
N ARG A 230 -21.20 8.70 33.11
CA ARG A 230 -21.78 10.00 33.46
C ARG A 230 -21.09 10.62 34.69
N ALA A 231 -21.02 9.89 35.80
CA ALA A 231 -20.36 10.39 37.00
C ALA A 231 -18.85 10.60 36.79
N PHE A 232 -18.23 9.81 35.92
CA PHE A 232 -16.82 10.00 35.54
C PHE A 232 -16.63 11.29 34.73
N GLN A 233 -17.54 11.63 33.83
CA GLN A 233 -17.50 12.89 33.11
C GLN A 233 -17.62 14.09 34.06
N GLY A 234 -18.55 14.04 35.02
CA GLY A 234 -18.63 15.06 36.06
C GLY A 234 -17.34 15.21 36.88
N LEU A 235 -16.65 14.10 37.17
CA LEU A 235 -15.32 14.16 37.79
C LEU A 235 -14.28 14.83 36.88
N LEU A 236 -14.26 14.51 35.58
CA LEU A 236 -13.35 15.14 34.63
C LEU A 236 -13.58 16.66 34.52
N ASP A 237 -14.83 17.09 34.54
CA ASP A 237 -15.17 18.51 34.47
C ASP A 237 -14.72 19.25 35.74
N ALA A 238 -14.92 18.65 36.91
CA ALA A 238 -14.37 19.17 38.17
C ALA A 238 -12.83 19.20 38.17
N CYS A 239 -12.17 18.20 37.57
CA CYS A 239 -10.70 18.19 37.43
C CYS A 239 -10.19 19.32 36.51
N ARG A 240 -10.88 19.59 35.39
CA ARG A 240 -10.49 20.66 34.44
C ARG A 240 -10.61 22.06 35.05
N GLN A 241 -11.49 22.22 36.03
CA GLN A 241 -11.64 23.48 36.77
C GLN A 241 -10.59 23.64 37.88
N SER A 242 -9.84 22.57 38.20
CA SER A 242 -8.77 22.61 39.19
C SER A 242 -7.49 23.22 38.62
N PRO A 243 -6.75 24.05 39.39
CA PRO A 243 -5.47 24.61 38.95
C PRO A 243 -4.37 23.53 38.77
N ALA A 244 -4.54 22.35 39.37
CA ALA A 244 -3.60 21.23 39.27
C ALA A 244 -4.03 20.26 38.16
N THR A 245 -3.52 20.47 36.94
CA THR A 245 -3.75 19.58 35.79
C THR A 245 -2.40 19.06 35.24
N PRO A 246 -2.17 17.73 35.12
CA PRO A 246 -3.11 16.64 35.43
C PRO A 246 -3.25 16.41 36.94
N LEU A 247 -4.49 16.23 37.40
CA LEU A 247 -4.77 15.86 38.78
C LEU A 247 -4.41 14.39 39.02
N ARG A 248 -3.67 14.10 40.09
CA ARG A 248 -3.27 12.75 40.48
C ARG A 248 -4.14 12.27 41.64
N LEU A 249 -5.08 11.38 41.33
CA LEU A 249 -5.94 10.75 42.34
C LEU A 249 -5.42 9.38 42.72
N LEU A 250 -5.21 9.17 44.03
CA LEU A 250 -4.89 7.86 44.59
C LEU A 250 -6.12 7.27 45.27
N ILE A 251 -6.72 6.24 44.67
CA ILE A 251 -7.89 5.55 45.21
C ILE A 251 -7.43 4.36 46.04
N VAL A 252 -7.74 4.37 47.33
CA VAL A 252 -7.47 3.29 48.28
C VAL A 252 -8.74 2.48 48.48
N GLY A 253 -8.72 1.20 48.08
CA GLY A 253 -9.86 0.30 48.16
C GLY A 253 -10.52 -0.01 46.82
N GLY A 254 -11.84 -0.22 46.84
CA GLY A 254 -12.64 -0.62 45.67
C GLY A 254 -12.50 -2.10 45.27
N SER A 255 -13.50 -2.60 44.53
CA SER A 255 -13.43 -3.94 43.96
C SER A 255 -12.46 -3.97 42.77
N PRO A 256 -11.81 -5.11 42.46
CA PRO A 256 -10.96 -5.23 41.27
C PRO A 256 -11.68 -4.83 39.97
N SER A 257 -12.95 -5.21 39.83
CA SER A 257 -13.78 -4.89 38.66
C SER A 257 -13.96 -3.37 38.47
N TYR A 258 -14.22 -2.63 39.55
CA TYR A 258 -14.35 -1.17 39.46
C TYR A 258 -13.03 -0.48 39.13
N ARG A 259 -11.90 -0.99 39.62
CA ARG A 259 -10.57 -0.46 39.25
C ARG A 259 -10.29 -0.62 37.76
N THR A 260 -10.63 -1.77 37.19
CA THR A 260 -10.52 -2.01 35.74
C THR A 260 -11.41 -1.06 34.95
N GLN A 261 -12.66 -0.84 35.38
CA GLN A 261 -13.57 0.11 34.73
C GLN A 261 -13.04 1.55 34.80
N LEU A 262 -12.55 1.99 35.96
CA LEU A 262 -11.98 3.32 36.14
C LEU A 262 -10.70 3.52 35.32
N ASP A 263 -9.81 2.54 35.26
CA ASP A 263 -8.61 2.62 34.42
C ASP A 263 -8.98 2.73 32.93
N ALA A 264 -9.98 1.96 32.48
CA ALA A 264 -10.47 2.04 31.10
C ALA A 264 -11.04 3.43 30.77
N LEU A 265 -11.86 4.00 31.66
CA LEU A 265 -12.43 5.34 31.50
C LEU A 265 -11.36 6.45 31.58
N ALA A 266 -10.35 6.32 32.45
CA ALA A 266 -9.31 7.35 32.62
C ALA A 266 -8.24 7.33 31.53
N ARG A 267 -8.06 6.20 30.81
CA ARG A 267 -6.98 6.04 29.82
C ARG A 267 -6.97 7.10 28.71
N PRO A 268 -8.11 7.47 28.09
CA PRO A 268 -8.14 8.54 27.08
C PRO A 268 -7.88 9.94 27.68
N HIS A 269 -7.98 10.10 29.00
CA HIS A 269 -7.98 11.40 29.68
C HIS A 269 -6.79 11.61 30.61
N ARG A 270 -5.67 10.89 30.41
CA ARG A 270 -4.44 10.99 31.23
C ARG A 270 -3.79 12.38 31.27
N GLY A 271 -4.16 13.27 30.35
CA GLY A 271 -3.75 14.68 30.34
C GLY A 271 -4.51 15.54 31.37
N ALA A 272 -5.73 15.15 31.74
CA ALA A 272 -6.55 15.83 32.75
C ALA A 272 -6.49 15.14 34.11
N LEU A 273 -6.52 13.80 34.11
CA LEU A 273 -6.68 12.98 35.31
C LEU A 273 -5.78 11.75 35.26
N ARG A 274 -4.97 11.55 36.29
CA ARG A 274 -4.18 10.32 36.51
C ARG A 274 -4.75 9.57 37.70
N LEU A 275 -5.16 8.32 37.48
CA LEU A 275 -5.67 7.45 38.51
C LEU A 275 -4.63 6.42 38.93
N ASP A 276 -4.43 6.32 40.23
CA ASP A 276 -3.61 5.31 40.89
C ASP A 276 -4.47 4.54 41.89
N PHE A 277 -4.24 3.23 42.02
CA PHE A 277 -5.01 2.38 42.93
C PHE A 277 -4.16 1.66 43.96
N ILE A 278 -4.59 1.63 45.22
CA ILE A 278 -4.05 0.75 46.27
C ILE A 278 -5.13 -0.27 46.65
N ASP A 279 -4.78 -1.55 46.60
CA ASP A 279 -5.65 -2.61 47.09
C ASP A 279 -5.59 -2.67 48.62
N GLY A 280 -6.70 -2.35 49.29
CA GLY A 280 -6.80 -2.36 50.74
C GLY A 280 -6.67 -3.76 51.38
N LYS A 281 -6.77 -4.84 50.61
CA LYS A 281 -6.60 -6.21 51.12
C LYS A 281 -5.19 -6.78 50.91
N ALA A 282 -4.43 -6.23 49.95
CA ALA A 282 -3.12 -6.76 49.61
C ALA A 282 -2.05 -6.20 50.55
N LYS A 283 -1.19 -7.05 51.11
CA LYS A 283 -0.04 -6.60 51.88
C LYS A 283 0.90 -5.78 51.00
N GLN A 284 0.95 -4.46 51.22
CA GLN A 284 1.87 -3.56 50.54
C GLN A 284 3.03 -3.19 51.47
N ARG A 285 4.19 -2.86 50.89
CA ARG A 285 5.29 -2.28 51.66
C ARG A 285 4.91 -0.86 52.07
N VAL A 286 4.96 -0.56 53.36
CA VAL A 286 4.61 0.76 53.95
C VAL A 286 5.29 1.92 53.21
N GLN A 287 6.58 1.79 52.88
CA GLN A 287 7.31 2.82 52.15
C GLN A 287 6.69 3.13 50.78
N ARG A 288 6.28 2.09 50.03
CA ARG A 288 5.64 2.24 48.72
C ARG A 288 4.30 2.97 48.82
N VAL A 289 3.52 2.68 49.86
CA VAL A 289 2.25 3.38 50.12
C VAL A 289 2.51 4.87 50.38
N ARG A 290 3.47 5.18 51.26
CA ARG A 290 3.87 6.56 51.56
C ARG A 290 4.34 7.32 50.32
N ASP A 291 5.17 6.70 49.49
CA ASP A 291 5.69 7.33 48.28
C ASP A 291 4.56 7.66 47.28
N ARG A 292 3.56 6.79 47.17
CA ARG A 292 2.37 7.05 46.32
C ARG A 292 1.46 8.13 46.90
N VAL A 293 1.25 8.14 48.22
CA VAL A 293 0.45 9.18 48.87
C VAL A 293 1.10 10.55 48.68
N ARG A 294 2.42 10.67 48.87
CA ARG A 294 3.15 11.93 48.62
C ARG A 294 3.10 12.38 47.16
N GLY A 295 2.94 11.44 46.22
CA GLY A 295 2.89 11.73 44.79
C GLY A 295 1.49 12.06 44.26
N ALA A 296 0.45 11.96 45.10
CA ALA A 296 -0.94 12.19 44.74
C ALA A 296 -1.40 13.57 45.23
N ASP A 297 -2.24 14.23 44.44
CA ASP A 297 -2.86 15.52 44.81
C ASP A 297 -4.04 15.29 45.75
N LEU A 298 -4.78 14.19 45.57
CA LEU A 298 -5.87 13.79 46.45
C LEU A 298 -5.90 12.27 46.63
N VAL A 299 -5.98 11.83 47.88
CA VAL A 299 -6.16 10.43 48.25
C VAL A 299 -7.63 10.17 48.58
N VAL A 300 -8.27 9.27 47.84
CA VAL A 300 -9.67 8.89 48.04
C VAL A 300 -9.71 7.53 48.75
N ILE A 301 -10.18 7.51 49.99
CA ILE A 301 -10.38 6.27 50.76
C ILE A 301 -11.80 5.79 50.46
N TRP A 302 -11.92 4.77 49.60
CA TRP A 302 -13.21 4.34 49.07
C TRP A 302 -13.79 3.13 49.80
N GLY A 303 -14.87 3.39 50.53
CA GLY A 303 -15.73 2.41 51.17
C GLY A 303 -15.27 1.99 52.56
N ALA A 304 -16.11 1.20 53.24
CA ALA A 304 -15.81 0.57 54.51
C ALA A 304 -14.91 -0.68 54.35
N THR A 305 -14.03 -0.69 53.35
CA THR A 305 -13.05 -1.77 53.20
C THR A 305 -12.15 -1.76 54.42
N ILE A 306 -12.08 -2.90 55.10
CA ILE A 306 -11.10 -3.15 56.16
C ILE A 306 -9.73 -3.03 55.50
N MET A 307 -9.12 -1.85 55.69
CA MET A 307 -7.75 -1.58 55.31
C MET A 307 -6.86 -2.16 56.41
N ASP A 308 -5.74 -2.77 56.04
CA ASP A 308 -4.79 -3.20 57.04
C ASP A 308 -4.26 -1.99 57.83
N HIS A 309 -4.00 -2.20 59.12
CA HIS A 309 -3.59 -1.13 60.02
C HIS A 309 -2.32 -0.40 59.54
N ALA A 310 -1.41 -1.10 58.85
CA ALA A 310 -0.19 -0.52 58.33
C ALA A 310 -0.45 0.44 57.15
N THR A 311 -1.38 0.09 56.24
CA THR A 311 -1.79 0.98 55.14
C THR A 311 -2.57 2.19 55.66
N SER A 312 -3.45 2.04 56.67
CA SER A 312 -4.13 3.18 57.31
C SER A 312 -3.14 4.17 57.91
N ALA A 313 -2.23 3.67 58.76
CA ALA A 313 -1.21 4.48 59.38
C ALA A 313 -0.27 5.14 58.34
N ALA A 314 -0.01 4.46 57.21
CA ALA A 314 0.79 5.00 56.13
C ALA A 314 0.11 6.17 55.39
N VAL A 315 -1.19 6.07 55.13
CA VAL A 315 -1.98 7.15 54.49
C VAL A 315 -2.10 8.34 55.44
N GLU A 316 -2.44 8.11 56.71
CA GLU A 316 -2.57 9.17 57.73
C GLU A 316 -1.25 9.90 58.00
N SER A 317 -0.13 9.15 58.12
CA SER A 317 1.18 9.74 58.43
C SER A 317 1.82 10.51 57.27
N ALA A 318 1.32 10.37 56.05
CA ALA A 318 1.88 11.04 54.88
C ALA A 318 1.36 12.47 54.66
N GLY A 319 0.29 12.87 55.36
CA GLY A 319 -0.16 14.28 55.45
C GLY A 319 -0.75 14.90 54.18
N GLY A 320 -1.12 14.11 53.17
CA GLY A 320 -1.76 14.60 51.95
C GLY A 320 -3.27 14.87 52.12
N ALA A 321 -3.86 15.60 51.16
CA ALA A 321 -5.31 15.79 51.11
C ALA A 321 -6.01 14.43 51.00
N THR A 322 -6.92 14.14 51.93
CA THR A 322 -7.62 12.86 52.01
C THR A 322 -9.13 13.08 52.00
N LEU A 323 -9.83 12.28 51.19
CA LEU A 323 -11.29 12.24 51.13
C LEU A 323 -11.77 10.83 51.46
N ALA A 324 -12.45 10.69 52.60
CA ALA A 324 -13.10 9.44 52.98
C ALA A 324 -14.51 9.38 52.39
N VAL A 325 -14.73 8.45 51.45
CA VAL A 325 -16.03 8.23 50.79
C VAL A 325 -16.69 7.00 51.44
N ARG A 326 -17.79 7.23 52.16
CA ARG A 326 -18.52 6.17 52.87
C ARG A 326 -19.55 5.46 51.99
N GLU A 327 -19.94 6.07 50.88
CA GLU A 327 -20.95 5.51 49.98
C GLU A 327 -20.44 4.23 49.29
N ARG A 328 -21.38 3.30 49.09
CA ARG A 328 -21.16 2.13 48.24
C ARG A 328 -21.42 2.50 46.78
N GLY A 329 -20.62 1.94 45.88
CA GLY A 329 -20.78 2.11 44.43
C GLY A 329 -19.87 3.18 43.85
N ILE A 330 -19.41 2.92 42.62
CA ILE A 330 -18.43 3.74 41.89
C ILE A 330 -19.02 5.12 41.54
N THR A 331 -20.27 5.18 41.10
CA THR A 331 -20.96 6.42 40.73
C THR A 331 -21.01 7.42 41.88
N ARG A 332 -21.38 6.96 43.09
CA ARG A 332 -21.45 7.82 44.28
C ARG A 332 -20.07 8.29 44.73
N MET A 333 -19.06 7.43 44.61
CA MET A 333 -17.68 7.80 44.90
C MET A 333 -17.18 8.88 43.95
N LEU A 334 -17.39 8.73 42.65
CA LEU A 334 -17.00 9.72 41.64
C LEU A 334 -17.68 11.08 41.89
N ALA A 335 -18.99 11.07 42.19
CA ALA A 335 -19.73 12.28 42.53
C ALA A 335 -19.21 12.96 43.81
N ALA A 336 -18.88 12.18 44.86
CA ALA A 336 -18.30 12.72 46.09
C ALA A 336 -16.94 13.37 45.87
N VAL A 337 -16.10 12.77 45.01
CA VAL A 337 -14.79 13.32 44.62
C VAL A 337 -14.97 14.60 43.81
N ALA A 338 -15.85 14.61 42.80
CA ALA A 338 -16.14 15.81 42.00
C ALA A 338 -16.57 16.98 42.88
N ALA A 339 -17.53 16.77 43.78
CA ALA A 339 -18.01 17.78 44.71
C ALA A 339 -16.92 18.28 45.69
N ALA A 340 -15.96 17.42 46.06
CA ALA A 340 -14.83 17.83 46.91
C ALA A 340 -13.85 18.73 46.15
N LEU A 341 -13.61 18.44 44.87
CA LEU A 341 -12.77 19.26 43.99
C LEU A 341 -13.38 20.64 43.75
N GLU A 342 -14.68 20.71 43.46
CA GLU A 342 -15.40 21.98 43.25
C GLU A 342 -15.37 22.89 44.48
N ARG A 343 -15.38 22.32 45.69
CA ARG A 343 -15.25 23.10 46.94
C ARG A 343 -13.84 23.59 47.22
N GLY A 344 -12.86 23.26 46.37
CA GLY A 344 -11.45 23.60 46.60
C GLY A 344 -10.82 22.82 47.76
N GLY A 345 -11.37 21.65 48.10
CA GLY A 345 -10.89 20.80 49.20
C GLY A 345 -9.55 20.11 48.95
N VAL A 346 -8.86 20.46 47.86
CA VAL A 346 -7.54 19.94 47.48
C VAL A 346 -6.57 21.12 47.47
N ARG A 347 -5.92 21.37 48.60
CA ARG A 347 -4.74 22.23 48.75
C ARG A 347 -3.72 21.52 49.62
#